data_AF-A0A1D2M4W4-F1
#
_entry.id   AF-A0A1D2M4W4-F1
#
_cell.length_a   1.000
_cell.length_b   1.000
_cell.length_c   1.000
_cell.angle_alpha   90.00
_cell.angle_beta   90.00
_cell.angle_gamma   90.00
#
_symmetry.space_group_name_H-M   'P 1'
#
loop_
_entity.id
_entity.type
_entity.pdbx_description
1 polymer ?
#
loop_
_entity_poly.entity_id
_entity_poly.type
_entity_poly.pdbx_seq_one_letter_code
_entity_poly.pdbx_strand_id
1 'polypeptide(L)'
;MRLLAVNLLFAIAIQYVISAAIEPLVEIKQGKLKGKLGESRNGRKFVQYLGIPYAQKPQRFQEAVPPEKWERNQGCHKIWLPMRTIRQKDKRIL
;
A
#
# COMPACT_ATOMS: atom_id res chain seq x y z
N MET A 1 40.65 5.30 22.83
CA MET A 1 40.16 5.90 21.57
C MET A 1 39.61 4.86 20.58
N ARG A 2 40.27 3.70 20.36
CA ARG A 2 39.79 2.64 19.45
C ARG A 2 38.44 1.99 19.83
N LEU A 3 38.20 1.70 21.10
CA LEU A 3 36.94 1.06 21.57
C LEU A 3 35.71 1.98 21.43
N LEU A 4 35.90 3.29 21.63
CA LEU A 4 34.85 4.28 21.45
C LEU A 4 34.44 4.38 19.97
N ALA A 5 35.42 4.36 19.04
CA ALA A 5 35.14 4.39 17.61
C ALA A 5 34.37 3.14 17.13
N VAL A 6 34.72 1.96 17.63
CA VAL A 6 34.02 0.70 17.27
C VAL A 6 32.58 0.70 17.78
N ASN A 7 32.33 1.15 19.02
CA ASN A 7 30.97 1.28 19.55
C ASN A 7 30.13 2.31 18.77
N LEU A 8 30.76 3.40 18.30
CA LEU A 8 30.08 4.42 17.51
C LEU A 8 29.70 3.91 16.12
N LEU A 9 30.59 3.14 15.48
CA LEU A 9 30.30 2.47 14.21
C LEU A 9 29.20 1.41 14.36
N PHE A 10 29.20 0.66 15.47
CA PHE A 10 28.16 -0.32 15.77
C PHE A 10 26.80 0.33 16.01
N ALA A 11 26.75 1.45 16.73
CA ALA A 11 25.53 2.24 16.93
C ALA A 11 24.98 2.81 15.62
N ILE A 12 25.84 3.29 14.72
CA ILE A 12 25.45 3.78 13.39
C ILE A 12 24.88 2.64 12.53
N ALA A 13 25.51 1.47 12.55
CA ALA A 13 25.01 0.29 11.84
C ALA A 13 23.64 -0.14 12.37
N ILE A 14 23.45 -0.17 13.69
CA ILE A 14 22.15 -0.47 14.33
C ILE A 14 21.09 0.55 13.89
N GLN A 15 21.41 1.84 13.89
CA GLN A 15 20.50 2.90 13.47
C GLN A 15 20.05 2.75 12.01
N TYR A 16 20.96 2.29 11.13
CA TYR A 16 20.68 2.07 9.72
C TYR A 16 19.71 0.87 9.51
N VAL A 17 19.89 -0.20 10.28
CA VAL A 17 19.03 -1.39 10.22
C VAL A 17 17.59 -1.08 10.66
N ILE A 18 17.41 -0.27 11.70
CA ILE A 18 16.07 0.10 12.21
C ILE A 18 15.25 0.87 11.17
N SER A 19 15.90 1.73 10.38
CA SER A 19 15.23 2.56 9.38
C SER A 19 14.70 1.75 8.18
N ALA A 20 15.26 0.58 7.91
CA ALA A 20 14.89 -0.26 6.77
C ALA A 20 13.64 -1.14 7.01
N ALA A 21 13.18 -1.30 8.26
CA ALA A 21 12.30 -2.40 8.64
C ALA A 21 10.79 -2.08 8.70
N ILE A 22 10.36 -0.85 8.42
CA ILE A 22 8.94 -0.46 8.59
C ILE A 22 8.17 -0.71 7.29
N GLU A 23 7.94 -1.98 6.97
CA GLU A 23 6.94 -2.38 5.98
C GLU A 23 5.59 -2.63 6.70
N PRO A 24 4.57 -1.78 6.51
CA PRO A 24 3.32 -1.94 7.23
C PRO A 24 2.51 -3.13 6.67
N LEU A 25 2.49 -4.24 7.40
CA LEU A 25 1.72 -5.44 7.09
C LEU A 25 0.50 -5.55 8.03
N VAL A 26 -0.70 -5.75 7.46
CA VAL A 26 -1.95 -5.93 8.23
C VAL A 26 -2.66 -7.20 7.77
N GLU A 27 -3.26 -7.92 8.71
CA GLU A 27 -4.05 -9.12 8.45
C GLU A 27 -5.55 -8.80 8.49
N ILE A 28 -6.27 -9.23 7.46
CA ILE A 28 -7.73 -9.11 7.35
C ILE A 28 -8.35 -10.48 7.04
N LYS A 29 -9.69 -10.60 7.15
CA LYS A 29 -10.42 -11.87 6.95
C LYS A 29 -10.09 -12.58 5.62
N GLN A 30 -9.69 -11.81 4.61
CA GLN A 30 -9.41 -12.25 3.26
C GLN A 30 -7.92 -12.58 3.01
N GLY A 31 -7.00 -12.12 3.88
CA GLY A 31 -5.56 -12.35 3.73
C GLY A 31 -4.70 -11.21 4.28
N LYS A 32 -3.41 -11.22 3.95
CA LYS A 32 -2.43 -10.21 4.38
C LYS A 32 -2.33 -9.06 3.37
N LEU A 33 -2.25 -7.83 3.87
CA LEU A 33 -2.13 -6.59 3.10
C LEU A 33 -0.79 -5.93 3.36
N LYS A 34 -0.08 -5.58 2.28
CA LYS A 34 1.13 -4.75 2.34
C LYS A 34 0.76 -3.30 2.01
N GLY A 35 0.85 -2.44 3.02
CA GLY A 35 0.61 -1.00 2.89
C GLY A 35 1.85 -0.22 2.45
N LYS A 36 1.68 1.08 2.29
CA LYS A 36 2.77 2.03 1.98
C LYS A 36 2.76 3.16 3.01
N LEU A 37 3.91 3.75 3.29
CA LEU A 37 3.99 5.01 4.03
C LEU A 37 3.66 6.18 3.08
N GLY A 38 2.68 6.97 3.46
CA GLY A 38 2.32 8.25 2.84
C GLY A 38 2.69 9.41 3.75
N GLU A 39 2.78 10.60 3.17
CA GLU A 39 3.04 11.84 3.89
C GLU A 39 1.89 12.82 3.64
N SER A 40 1.37 13.39 4.73
CA SER A 40 0.33 14.41 4.67
C SER A 40 0.93 15.75 4.23
N ARG A 41 0.07 16.69 3.79
CA ARG A 41 0.49 18.04 3.41
C ARG A 41 1.23 18.80 4.52
N ASN A 42 1.00 18.43 5.78
CA ASN A 42 1.65 18.99 6.97
C ASN A 42 2.82 18.11 7.49
N GLY A 43 3.37 17.21 6.67
CA GLY A 43 4.52 16.36 7.02
C GLY A 43 4.20 15.16 7.94
N ARG A 44 2.93 14.95 8.31
CA ARG A 44 2.53 13.80 9.13
C ARG A 44 2.61 12.52 8.29
N LYS A 45 3.46 11.58 8.70
CA LYS A 45 3.54 10.23 8.10
C LYS A 45 2.32 9.40 8.50
N PHE A 46 1.74 8.69 7.55
CA PHE A 46 0.63 7.76 7.77
C PHE A 46 0.80 6.51 6.92
N VAL A 47 0.14 5.43 7.32
CA VAL A 47 0.10 4.21 6.53
C VAL A 47 -1.13 4.24 5.63
N GLN A 48 -0.95 3.95 4.34
CA GLN A 48 -2.01 3.85 3.36
C GLN A 48 -2.11 2.44 2.78
N TYR A 49 -3.34 1.95 2.70
CA TYR A 49 -3.70 0.70 2.02
C TYR A 49 -4.67 1.05 0.89
N LEU A 50 -4.18 1.08 -0.36
CA LEU A 50 -4.95 1.53 -1.52
C LEU A 50 -5.34 0.37 -2.43
N GLY A 51 -6.63 0.31 -2.79
CA GLY A 51 -7.13 -0.66 -3.74
C GLY A 51 -7.44 -2.04 -3.17
N ILE A 52 -7.81 -2.12 -1.89
CA ILE A 52 -8.31 -3.37 -1.28
C ILE A 52 -9.63 -3.75 -1.98
N PRO A 53 -9.73 -4.95 -2.60
CA PRO A 53 -11.00 -5.42 -3.17
C PRO A 53 -11.97 -5.76 -2.04
N TYR A 54 -13.10 -5.06 -1.98
CA TYR A 54 -14.16 -5.29 -0.99
C TYR A 54 -15.27 -6.21 -1.50
N ALA A 55 -15.34 -6.41 -2.82
CA ALA A 55 -16.30 -7.26 -3.51
C ALA A 55 -15.70 -7.75 -4.84
N GLN A 56 -16.23 -8.84 -5.37
CA GLN A 56 -15.93 -9.26 -6.73
C GLN A 56 -16.50 -8.25 -7.72
N LYS A 57 -15.93 -8.22 -8.94
CA LYS A 57 -16.47 -7.40 -10.02
C LYS A 57 -17.92 -7.82 -10.27
N PRO A 58 -18.91 -6.95 -10.00
CA PRO A 58 -20.31 -7.34 -10.12
C PRO A 58 -20.65 -7.52 -11.60
N GLN A 59 -21.51 -8.48 -11.88
CA GLN A 59 -22.23 -8.45 -13.14
C GLN A 59 -23.14 -7.22 -13.15
N ARG A 60 -23.38 -6.69 -14.35
CA ARG A 60 -24.19 -5.48 -14.49
C ARG A 60 -25.58 -5.70 -13.86
N PHE A 61 -25.98 -4.78 -12.99
CA PHE A 61 -27.27 -4.78 -12.30
C PHE A 61 -27.52 -5.97 -11.35
N GLN A 62 -26.46 -6.67 -10.94
CA GLN A 62 -26.55 -7.69 -9.89
C GLN A 62 -25.89 -7.19 -8.60
N GLU A 63 -26.28 -7.82 -7.49
CA GLU A 63 -25.67 -7.55 -6.19
C GLU A 63 -24.18 -7.94 -6.18
N ALA A 64 -23.42 -7.22 -5.36
CA ALA A 64 -21.99 -7.44 -5.22
C ALA A 64 -21.72 -8.66 -4.34
N VAL A 65 -20.98 -9.64 -4.85
CA VAL A 65 -20.59 -10.84 -4.11
C VAL A 65 -19.31 -10.56 -3.30
N PRO A 66 -19.18 -11.10 -2.07
CA PRO A 66 -17.96 -10.99 -1.29
C PRO A 66 -16.70 -11.47 -2.05
N PRO A 67 -15.53 -10.85 -1.83
CA PRO A 67 -14.30 -11.18 -2.52
C PRO A 67 -13.76 -12.52 -2.02
N GLU A 68 -13.10 -13.25 -2.92
CA GLU A 68 -12.37 -14.47 -2.56
C GLU A 68 -11.16 -14.15 -1.68
N LYS A 69 -10.76 -15.13 -0.86
CA LYS A 69 -9.54 -15.03 -0.05
C LYS A 69 -8.32 -15.07 -0.96
N TRP A 70 -7.26 -14.35 -0.60
CA TRP A 70 -5.99 -14.35 -1.32
C TRP A 70 -4.87 -14.91 -0.44
N GLU A 71 -4.05 -15.81 -1.01
CA GLU A 71 -2.92 -16.43 -0.29
C GLU A 71 -1.65 -15.58 -0.30
N ARG A 72 -1.44 -14.76 -1.34
CA ARG A 72 -0.20 -13.98 -1.52
C ARG A 72 -0.40 -12.53 -1.13
N ASN A 73 0.58 -11.95 -0.43
CA ASN A 73 0.63 -10.53 -0.04
C ASN A 73 0.24 -9.60 -1.20
N GLN A 74 -0.99 -9.08 -1.18
CA GLN A 74 -1.47 -8.18 -2.22
C GLN A 74 -0.80 -6.81 -2.03
N GLY A 75 -0.04 -6.37 -3.03
CA GLY A 75 0.61 -5.06 -3.03
C GLY A 75 -0.44 -3.97 -3.19
N CYS A 76 -0.85 -3.34 -2.09
CA CYS A 76 -1.95 -2.39 -2.01
C CYS A 76 -1.52 -0.96 -2.40
N HIS A 77 -0.87 -0.82 -3.56
CA HIS A 77 -0.22 0.42 -4.01
C HIS A 77 -0.80 1.01 -5.31
N LYS A 78 -1.66 0.27 -6.01
CA LYS A 78 -2.30 0.73 -7.26
C LYS A 78 -3.71 1.21 -6.98
N ILE A 79 -4.02 2.43 -7.42
CA ILE A 79 -5.37 2.97 -7.44
C ILE A 79 -6.14 2.23 -8.55
N TRP A 80 -7.35 1.74 -8.26
CA TRP A 80 -8.21 1.12 -9.26
C TRP A 80 -8.58 2.13 -10.35
N LEU A 81 -8.74 1.64 -11.57
CA LEU A 81 -9.30 2.46 -12.65
C LEU A 81 -10.64 3.03 -12.19
N PRO A 82 -10.89 4.34 -12.36
CA PRO A 82 -12.16 4.93 -11.99
C PRO A 82 -13.28 4.23 -12.77
N MET A 83 -14.46 4.12 -12.17
CA MET A 83 -15.64 3.66 -12.90
C MET A 83 -15.81 4.52 -14.16
N ARG A 84 -16.08 3.87 -15.30
CA ARG A 84 -16.25 4.57 -16.57
C ARG A 84 -17.40 5.57 -16.44
N THR A 85 -17.06 6.85 -16.34
CA THR A 85 -18.04 7.93 -16.45
C THR A 85 -18.37 8.15 -17.91
N ILE A 86 -19.62 8.53 -18.21
CA ILE A 86 -20.13 8.83 -19.55
C ILE A 86 -19.32 9.97 -20.23
N ARG A 87 -18.52 10.73 -19.47
CA ARG A 87 -17.78 11.91 -19.90
C ARG A 87 -16.38 11.65 -20.50
N GLN A 88 -16.16 10.51 -21.14
CA GLN A 88 -14.93 10.26 -21.90
C GLN A 88 -15.22 10.49 -23.40
N LYS A 89 -15.59 11.73 -23.75
CA LYS A 89 -15.81 12.10 -25.15
C LYS A 89 -14.44 12.26 -25.82
N ASP A 90 -14.26 11.49 -26.88
CA ASP A 90 -13.09 11.42 -27.75
C ASP A 90 -12.40 12.77 -27.95
N LYS A 91 -11.11 12.84 -27.60
CA LYS A 91 -10.17 13.85 -28.10
C LYS A 91 -9.27 13.28 -29.20
N ARG A 92 -9.81 12.38 -30.03
CA ARG A 92 -9.23 11.97 -31.30
C ARG A 92 -10.20 12.38 -32.40
N ILE A 93 -10.11 13.64 -32.81
CA ILE A 93 -10.43 14.25 -34.11
C ILE A 93 -10.33 15.75 -33.83
N LEU A 94 -9.14 16.31 -34.04
CA LEU A 94 -8.84 17.63 -34.61
C LEU A 94 -7.36 17.62 -34.99
#